data_AF-A4V7I7-F1
#
_entry.id   AF-A4V7I7-F1
#
_cell.length_a   1.000
_cell.length_b   1.000
_cell.length_c   1.000
_cell.angle_alpha   90.00
_cell.angle_beta   90.00
_cell.angle_gamma   90.00
#
_symmetry.space_group_name_H-M   'P 1'
#
loop_
_entity.id
_entity.type
_entity.pdbx_description
1 polymer ?
#
loop_
_entity_poly.entity_id
_entity_poly.type
_entity_poly.pdbx_seq_one_letter_code
_entity_poly.pdbx_strand_id
1 'polypeptide(L)'
;MKSALFITLLVVSLSASAKSVDSGTADAAGALAKDYMATQFILVGSPKVDGDQALVTARMFGQQCQLNMVRTGNESGNEHGWQIFGQVCGPAPGAESGKWITDGQGKPQYVQP
;
A
#
# COMPACT_ATOMS: atom_id res chain seq x y z
N MET A 1 36.70 49.32 -10.35
CA MET A 1 37.40 48.23 -11.05
C MET A 1 36.50 47.01 -11.05
N LYS A 2 36.22 46.47 -12.24
CA LYS A 2 35.37 45.30 -12.49
C LYS A 2 36.10 44.03 -12.06
N SER A 3 35.44 43.13 -11.35
CA SER A 3 35.84 41.71 -11.35
C SER A 3 34.60 40.85 -11.14
N ALA A 4 34.09 40.36 -12.27
CA ALA A 4 33.11 39.29 -12.34
C ALA A 4 33.89 37.97 -12.24
N LEU A 5 33.56 37.16 -11.25
CA LEU A 5 34.03 35.78 -11.14
C LEU A 5 32.86 34.86 -11.47
N PHE A 6 32.79 34.49 -12.75
CA PHE A 6 31.97 33.39 -13.23
C PHE A 6 32.70 32.08 -12.91
N ILE A 7 32.17 31.30 -11.97
CA ILE A 7 32.56 29.90 -11.79
C ILE A 7 31.37 29.05 -12.22
N THR A 8 31.46 28.52 -13.43
CA THR A 8 30.57 27.52 -14.00
C THR A 8 30.78 26.19 -13.28
N LEU A 9 29.85 25.80 -12.40
CA LEU A 9 29.81 24.46 -11.82
C LEU A 9 29.26 23.48 -12.87
N LEU A 10 30.14 22.62 -13.39
CA LEU A 10 29.80 21.47 -14.23
C LEU A 10 29.09 20.41 -13.37
N VAL A 11 27.75 20.39 -13.42
CA VAL A 11 26.94 19.32 -12.85
C VAL A 11 26.98 18.13 -13.82
N VAL A 12 27.79 17.14 -13.53
CA VAL A 12 27.78 15.85 -14.25
C VAL A 12 26.49 15.13 -13.86
N SER A 13 25.50 15.16 -14.75
CA SER A 13 24.28 14.38 -14.67
C SER A 13 24.63 12.89 -14.73
N LEU A 14 24.67 12.21 -13.58
CA LEU A 14 24.56 10.76 -13.54
C LEU A 14 23.12 10.39 -13.91
N SER A 15 22.88 10.26 -15.21
CA SER A 15 21.68 9.62 -15.73
C SER A 15 21.74 8.16 -15.32
N ALA A 16 21.14 7.82 -14.18
CA ALA A 16 20.85 6.46 -13.82
C ALA A 16 19.90 5.90 -14.88
N SER A 17 20.44 5.21 -15.88
CA SER A 17 19.65 4.45 -16.84
C SER A 17 18.90 3.39 -16.04
N ALA A 18 17.64 3.67 -15.70
CA ALA A 18 16.71 2.66 -15.25
C ALA A 18 16.69 1.60 -16.36
N LYS A 19 17.29 0.43 -16.09
CA LYS A 19 17.21 -0.71 -17.01
C LYS A 19 15.72 -0.97 -17.21
N SER A 20 15.22 -0.70 -18.41
CA SER A 20 13.86 -1.10 -18.77
C SER A 20 13.79 -2.60 -18.64
N VAL A 21 12.87 -3.10 -17.82
CA VAL A 21 12.71 -4.53 -17.63
C VAL A 21 12.02 -5.07 -18.88
N ASP A 22 12.65 -6.03 -19.56
CA ASP A 22 12.10 -6.57 -20.81
C ASP A 22 10.77 -7.28 -20.52
N SER A 23 9.76 -6.93 -21.32
CA SER A 23 8.40 -7.48 -21.16
C SER A 23 8.39 -9.01 -21.24
N GLY A 24 7.58 -9.64 -20.39
CA GLY A 24 7.43 -11.10 -20.34
C GLY A 24 8.57 -11.86 -19.65
N THR A 25 9.60 -11.17 -19.15
CA THR A 25 10.66 -11.80 -18.36
C THR A 25 10.27 -12.03 -16.90
N ALA A 26 11.00 -12.90 -16.20
CA ALA A 26 10.83 -13.11 -14.76
C ALA A 26 11.03 -11.81 -13.95
N ASP A 27 11.98 -10.97 -14.38
CA ASP A 27 12.23 -9.68 -13.74
C ASP A 27 11.03 -8.74 -13.93
N ALA A 28 10.41 -8.71 -15.12
CA ALA A 28 9.22 -7.90 -15.37
C ALA A 28 8.00 -8.40 -14.57
N ALA A 29 7.85 -9.72 -14.43
CA ALA A 29 6.82 -10.30 -13.57
C ALA A 29 7.05 -9.96 -12.09
N GLY A 30 8.31 -10.02 -11.62
CA GLY A 30 8.68 -9.63 -10.26
C GLY A 30 8.47 -8.14 -9.97
N ALA A 31 8.78 -7.27 -10.94
CA ALA A 31 8.50 -5.84 -10.85
C ALA A 31 6.99 -5.57 -10.77
N LEU A 32 6.20 -6.14 -11.68
CA LEU A 32 4.76 -6.02 -11.67
C LEU A 32 4.13 -6.54 -10.37
N ALA A 33 4.62 -7.68 -9.85
CA ALA A 33 4.13 -8.23 -8.59
C ALA A 33 4.38 -7.29 -7.41
N LYS A 34 5.55 -6.64 -7.35
CA LYS A 34 5.86 -5.63 -6.31
C LYS A 34 4.92 -4.43 -6.40
N ASP A 35 4.75 -3.88 -7.60
CA ASP A 35 3.87 -2.72 -7.83
C ASP A 35 2.41 -3.07 -7.51
N TYR A 36 1.97 -4.25 -7.95
CA TYR A 36 0.66 -4.77 -7.63
C TYR A 36 0.48 -4.86 -6.11
N MET A 37 1.38 -5.52 -5.39
CA MET A 37 1.30 -5.63 -3.92
C MET A 37 1.30 -4.26 -3.23
N ALA A 38 2.08 -3.29 -3.70
CA ALA A 38 2.11 -1.93 -3.16
C ALA A 38 0.76 -1.19 -3.32
N THR A 39 -0.03 -1.52 -4.35
CA THR A 39 -1.32 -0.89 -4.64
C THR A 39 -2.53 -1.60 -4.02
N GLN A 40 -2.39 -2.80 -3.45
CA GLN A 40 -3.51 -3.59 -2.92
C GLN A 40 -4.06 -3.10 -1.56
N PHE A 41 -3.58 -1.98 -1.04
CA PHE A 41 -3.98 -1.44 0.25
C PHE A 41 -4.76 -0.14 0.07
N ILE A 42 -6.04 -0.14 0.48
CA ILE A 42 -6.86 1.06 0.53
C ILE A 42 -7.10 1.42 1.99
N LEU A 43 -6.64 2.57 2.46
CA LEU A 43 -6.91 3.03 3.83
C LEU A 43 -8.41 3.20 4.04
N VAL A 44 -8.94 2.59 5.10
CA VAL A 44 -10.33 2.73 5.53
C VAL A 44 -10.35 3.73 6.69
N GLY A 45 -10.34 5.01 6.32
CA GLY A 45 -10.31 6.12 7.26
C GLY A 45 -8.92 6.50 7.76
N SER A 46 -8.88 7.46 8.69
CA SER A 46 -7.64 8.00 9.24
C SER A 46 -6.97 7.01 10.22
N PRO A 47 -5.63 6.90 10.21
CA PRO A 47 -4.87 6.21 11.25
C PRO A 47 -5.21 6.75 12.65
N LYS A 48 -5.31 5.85 13.63
CA LYS A 48 -5.42 6.21 15.05
C LYS A 48 -4.05 6.08 15.69
N VAL A 49 -3.57 7.13 16.35
CA VAL A 49 -2.26 7.15 17.03
C VAL A 49 -2.49 7.39 18.51
N ASP A 50 -1.88 6.55 19.35
CA ASP A 50 -1.88 6.66 20.81
C ASP A 50 -0.44 6.46 21.33
N GLY A 51 0.23 7.58 21.63
CA GLY A 51 1.63 7.61 22.01
C GLY A 51 2.58 7.00 20.97
N ASP A 52 3.12 5.83 21.32
CA ASP A 52 4.05 5.06 20.49
C ASP A 52 3.38 3.91 19.74
N GLN A 53 2.05 3.83 19.78
CA GLN A 53 1.28 2.86 19.01
C GLN A 53 0.45 3.56 17.95
N ALA A 54 0.32 2.93 16.80
CA ALA A 54 -0.60 3.34 15.76
C ALA A 54 -1.39 2.16 15.23
N LEU A 55 -2.64 2.44 14.88
CA LEU A 55 -3.58 1.47 14.36
C LEU A 55 -4.15 2.00 13.05
N VAL A 56 -3.91 1.25 11.98
CA VAL A 56 -4.34 1.58 10.63
C VAL A 56 -5.34 0.54 10.17
N THR A 57 -6.52 0.98 9.73
CA THR A 57 -7.48 0.10 9.09
C THR A 57 -7.33 0.25 7.57
N ALA A 58 -7.18 -0.86 6.86
CA ALA A 58 -7.07 -0.88 5.41
C ALA A 58 -7.92 -2.02 4.81
N ARG A 59 -8.31 -1.89 3.55
CA ARG A 59 -8.81 -3.00 2.74
C ARG A 59 -7.63 -3.62 2.01
N MET A 60 -7.49 -4.94 2.14
CA MET A 60 -6.55 -5.76 1.40
C MET A 60 -7.30 -6.95 0.82
N PHE A 61 -7.22 -7.18 -0.49
CA PHE A 61 -7.83 -8.36 -1.13
C PHE A 61 -9.32 -8.59 -0.74
N GLY A 62 -10.09 -7.50 -0.60
CA GLY A 62 -11.51 -7.55 -0.20
C GLY A 62 -11.77 -7.78 1.30
N GLN A 63 -10.72 -8.03 2.10
CA GLN A 63 -10.80 -8.12 3.55
C GLN A 63 -10.51 -6.76 4.18
N GLN A 64 -11.13 -6.48 5.33
CA GLN A 64 -10.71 -5.36 6.17
C GLN A 64 -9.66 -5.87 7.13
N CYS A 65 -8.50 -5.23 7.11
CA CYS A 65 -7.38 -5.55 7.96
C CYS A 65 -7.03 -4.38 8.86
N GLN A 66 -6.63 -4.71 10.08
CA GLN A 66 -6.10 -3.80 11.06
C GLN A 66 -4.59 -4.06 11.20
N LEU A 67 -3.80 -3.04 10.90
CA LEU A 67 -2.35 -3.03 11.05
C LEU A 67 -2.02 -2.37 12.38
N ASN A 68 -1.32 -3.12 13.23
CA ASN A 68 -0.79 -2.63 14.49
C ASN A 68 0.66 -2.23 14.28
N MET A 69 0.96 -0.99 14.63
CA MET A 69 2.25 -0.36 14.41
C MET A 69 2.80 0.18 15.72
N VAL A 70 4.13 0.14 15.84
CA VAL A 70 4.87 0.73 16.94
C VAL A 70 5.84 1.77 16.39
N ARG A 71 6.02 2.87 17.10
CA ARG A 71 7.00 3.90 16.75
C ARG A 71 8.40 3.29 16.85
N THR A 72 9.21 3.49 15.83
CA THR A 72 10.62 3.16 15.86
C THR A 72 11.45 4.44 15.87
N GLY A 73 12.53 4.45 16.66
CA GLY A 73 13.46 5.56 16.67
C GLY A 73 14.15 5.73 15.30
N ASN A 74 14.69 6.93 15.07
CA ASN A 74 15.42 7.28 13.83
C ASN A 74 16.63 6.36 13.54
N GLU A 75 17.11 5.64 14.55
CA GLU A 75 18.23 4.71 14.47
C GLU A 75 17.90 3.42 13.69
N SER A 76 16.61 3.16 13.45
CA SER A 76 16.13 1.97 12.74
C SER A 76 16.36 1.99 11.23
N GLY A 77 16.82 3.11 10.65
CA GLY A 77 16.95 3.27 9.19
C GLY A 77 15.61 3.28 8.43
N ASN A 78 14.50 3.29 9.17
CA ASN A 78 13.15 3.38 8.63
C ASN A 78 12.73 4.86 8.58
N GLU A 79 12.69 5.42 7.38
CA GLU A 79 12.34 6.82 7.14
C GLU A 79 10.90 7.18 7.55
N HIS A 80 10.03 6.19 7.73
CA HIS A 80 8.65 6.41 8.15
C HIS A 80 8.50 6.48 9.68
N GLY A 81 9.49 6.03 10.46
CA GLY A 81 9.44 6.06 11.93
C GLY A 81 8.39 5.14 12.58
N TRP A 82 7.80 4.21 11.81
CA TRP A 82 6.79 3.25 12.27
C TRP A 82 7.08 1.86 11.72
N GLN A 83 6.98 0.86 12.58
CA GLN A 83 7.10 -0.54 12.21
C GLN A 83 5.78 -1.27 12.45
N ILE A 84 5.30 -2.01 11.44
CA ILE A 84 4.18 -2.93 11.59
C ILE A 84 4.68 -4.13 12.41
N PHE A 85 4.04 -4.41 13.54
CA PHE A 85 4.35 -5.57 14.38
C PHE A 85 3.24 -6.63 14.37
N GLY A 86 2.06 -6.30 13.84
CA GLY A 86 0.96 -7.24 13.74
C GLY A 86 -0.07 -6.82 12.70
N GLN A 87 -0.76 -7.82 12.15
CA GLN A 87 -1.85 -7.66 11.20
C GLN A 87 -2.96 -8.64 11.55
N VAL A 88 -4.19 -8.13 11.63
CA VAL A 88 -5.40 -8.95 11.79
C VAL A 88 -6.34 -8.62 10.65
N CYS A 89 -6.76 -9.62 9.88
CA CYS A 89 -7.69 -9.46 8.78
C CYS A 89 -8.99 -10.21 9.04
N GLY A 90 -10.10 -9.64 8.60
CA GLY A 90 -11.41 -10.26 8.65
C GLY A 90 -12.30 -9.80 7.50
N PRO A 91 -13.51 -10.35 7.40
CA PRO A 91 -14.51 -9.87 6.46
C PRO A 91 -14.69 -8.36 6.59
N ALA A 92 -14.71 -7.64 5.47
CA ALA A 92 -15.03 -6.22 5.53
C ALA A 92 -16.48 -6.05 6.05
N PRO A 93 -16.75 -5.12 6.98
CA PRO A 93 -18.12 -4.85 7.42
C PRO A 93 -19.01 -4.52 6.21
N GLY A 94 -20.17 -5.17 6.13
CA GLY A 94 -21.09 -5.05 4.99
C GLY A 94 -20.69 -5.84 3.73
N ALA A 95 -19.58 -6.61 3.76
CA ALA A 95 -19.29 -7.62 2.74
C ALA A 95 -20.04 -8.92 3.04
N GLU A 96 -21.34 -8.83 3.33
CA GLU A 96 -22.16 -10.03 3.46
C GLU A 96 -22.13 -10.74 2.11
N SER A 97 -21.75 -12.01 2.09
CA SER A 97 -21.96 -12.83 0.91
C SER A 97 -23.47 -12.84 0.66
N GLY A 98 -23.89 -12.42 -0.53
CA GLY A 98 -25.29 -12.41 -0.89
C GLY A 98 -25.95 -13.75 -0.56
N LYS A 99 -27.21 -13.71 -0.12
CA LYS A 99 -27.92 -14.91 0.33
C LYS A 99 -28.76 -15.47 -0.80
N TRP A 100 -28.72 -16.80 -0.96
CA TRP A 100 -29.72 -17.51 -1.75
C TRP A 100 -31.05 -17.56 -0.97
N ILE A 101 -32.08 -16.98 -1.55
CA ILE A 101 -33.46 -17.09 -1.07
C ILE A 101 -34.29 -17.88 -2.08
N THR A 102 -35.45 -18.33 -1.65
CA THR A 102 -36.48 -18.84 -2.56
C THR A 102 -37.54 -17.75 -2.71
N ASP A 103 -37.84 -17.34 -3.94
CA ASP A 103 -38.89 -16.35 -4.19
C ASP A 103 -40.30 -16.91 -3.95
N GLY A 104 -41.31 -16.04 -4.04
CA GLY A 104 -42.72 -16.43 -3.86
C GLY A 104 -43.25 -17.43 -4.90
N GLN A 105 -42.45 -17.79 -5.90
CA GLN A 105 -42.77 -18.76 -6.95
C GLN A 105 -41.96 -20.06 -6.78
N GLY A 106 -41.19 -20.19 -5.70
CA GLY A 106 -40.38 -21.38 -5.42
C GLY A 106 -39.02 -21.40 -6.14
N LYS A 107 -38.60 -20.31 -6.81
CA LYS A 107 -37.34 -20.28 -7.55
C LYS A 107 -36.19 -19.72 -6.70
N PRO A 108 -34.97 -20.28 -6.82
CA PRO A 108 -33.81 -19.72 -6.13
C PRO A 108 -33.43 -18.36 -6.74
N GLN A 109 -33.26 -17.36 -5.88
CA GLN A 109 -32.74 -16.04 -6.23
C GLN A 109 -31.57 -15.66 -5.34
N TYR A 110 -30.52 -15.11 -5.93
CA TYR A 110 -29.37 -14.57 -5.21
C TYR A 110 -29.62 -13.10 -4.90
N VAL A 111 -29.64 -12.75 -3.62
CA VAL A 111 -29.79 -11.37 -3.17
C VAL A 111 -28.40 -10.84 -2.84
N GLN A 112 -27.94 -9.84 -3.61
CA GLN A 112 -26.73 -9.10 -3.26
C GLN A 112 -26.95 -8.36 -1.93
N PRO A 113 -25.91 -8.22 -1.08
CA PRO A 113 -26.00 -7.41 0.14
C PRO A 113 -26.50 -5.99 -0.14
#